data_AF-A0A6P1VXF5-F1
#
_entry.id   AF-A0A6P1VXF5-F1
#
_cell.length_a   1.000
_cell.length_b   1.000
_cell.length_c   1.000
_cell.angle_alpha   90.00
_cell.angle_beta   90.00
_cell.angle_gamma   90.00
#
_symmetry.space_group_name_H-M   'P 1'
#
loop_
_entity.id
_entity.type
_entity.pdbx_description
1 polymer ?
#
loop_
_entity_poly.entity_id
_entity_poly.type
_entity_poly.pdbx_seq_one_letter_code
_entity_poly.pdbx_strand_id
1 'polypeptide(L)' 'MILLDDIIARYQAGTLAGLPRKELLEAQRKVTTYLGWHQQNPDFSHPVVPTADDLQPIHELLETTLNTRFGLDGMTPTEP' A
#
# COMPACT_ATOMS: atom_id res chain seq x y z
N MET A 1 6.72 -4.59 -12.75
CA MET A 1 5.47 -3.86 -12.56
C MET A 1 4.52 -4.80 -11.86
N ILE A 2 4.16 -4.50 -10.60
CA ILE A 2 3.26 -5.32 -9.79
C ILE A 2 1.79 -4.93 -10.04
N LEU A 3 0.88 -5.88 -10.18
CA LEU A 3 -0.55 -5.62 -10.39
C LEU A 3 -1.28 -5.46 -9.06
N LEU A 4 -2.50 -4.88 -9.09
CA LEU A 4 -3.29 -4.69 -7.88
C LEU A 4 -3.72 -6.02 -7.26
N ASP A 5 -4.16 -6.97 -8.10
CA ASP A 5 -4.50 -8.34 -7.65
C ASP A 5 -3.29 -9.05 -7.02
N ASP A 6 -2.08 -8.88 -7.58
CA ASP A 6 -0.85 -9.45 -7.00
C ASP A 6 -0.53 -8.85 -5.63
N ILE A 7 -0.77 -7.55 -5.44
CA ILE A 7 -0.58 -6.89 -4.14
C ILE A 7 -1.53 -7.50 -3.11
N ILE A 8 -2.81 -7.65 -3.46
CA ILE A 8 -3.84 -8.21 -2.58
C ILE A 8 -3.53 -9.69 -2.26
N ALA A 9 -3.20 -10.49 -3.27
CA ALA A 9 -2.84 -11.89 -3.08
C ALA A 9 -1.62 -12.06 -2.17
N ARG A 10 -0.58 -11.22 -2.33
CA ARG A 10 0.60 -11.23 -1.46
C ARG A 10 0.30 -10.74 -0.05
N TYR A 11 -0.61 -9.79 0.11
CA TYR A 11 -1.08 -9.33 1.42
C TYR A 11 -1.79 -10.46 2.16
N GLN A 12 -2.75 -11.12 1.50
CA GLN A 12 -3.49 -12.27 2.05
C GLN A 12 -2.56 -13.44 2.39
N ALA A 13 -1.50 -13.65 1.59
CA ALA A 13 -0.48 -14.65 1.86
C ALA A 13 0.57 -14.22 2.91
N GLY A 14 0.51 -12.99 3.43
CA GLY A 14 1.49 -12.47 4.40
C GLY A 14 2.90 -12.24 3.84
N THR A 15 3.05 -12.21 2.52
CA THR A 15 4.36 -12.09 1.85
C THR A 15 4.64 -10.69 1.28
N LEU A 16 3.65 -9.79 1.30
CA LEU A 16 3.75 -8.44 0.70
C LEU A 16 4.92 -7.64 1.29
N ALA A 17 5.07 -7.64 2.62
CA ALA A 17 6.12 -6.89 3.30
C ALA A 17 7.55 -7.37 2.98
N GLY A 18 7.71 -8.56 2.39
CA GLY A 18 8.99 -9.13 1.98
C GLY A 18 9.49 -8.65 0.62
N LEU A 19 8.67 -7.91 -0.14
CA LEU A 19 9.05 -7.40 -1.46
C LEU A 19 10.26 -6.44 -1.41
N PRO A 20 11.00 -6.28 -2.53
CA PRO A 20 12.06 -5.29 -2.63
C PRO A 20 11.48 -3.87 -2.61
N ARG A 21 12.29 -2.89 -2.16
CA ARG A 21 11.88 -1.48 -1.99
C ARG A 21 11.13 -0.91 -3.20
N LYS A 22 11.64 -1.16 -4.41
CA LYS A 22 11.04 -0.67 -5.65
C LYS A 22 9.60 -1.17 -5.81
N GLU A 23 9.35 -2.44 -5.56
CA GLU A 23 8.02 -3.03 -5.67
C GLU A 23 7.09 -2.57 -4.55
N LEU A 24 7.60 -2.39 -3.32
CA LEU A 24 6.83 -1.81 -2.21
C LEU A 24 6.39 -0.37 -2.52
N LEU A 25 7.27 0.46 -3.11
CA LEU A 25 6.93 1.82 -3.53
C LEU A 25 5.92 1.83 -4.68
N GLU A 26 6.07 0.94 -5.67
CA GLU A 26 5.09 0.77 -6.74
C GLU A 26 3.72 0.32 -6.20
N ALA A 27 3.72 -0.60 -5.23
CA ALA A 27 2.52 -1.07 -4.55
C ALA A 27 1.84 0.05 -3.77
N GLN A 28 2.59 0.80 -2.96
CA GLN A 28 2.08 1.95 -2.20
C GLN A 28 1.40 2.94 -3.14
N ARG A 29 2.08 3.35 -4.20
CA ARG A 29 1.53 4.30 -5.18
C ARG A 29 0.21 3.81 -5.78
N LYS A 30 0.13 2.53 -6.14
CA LYS A 30 -1.09 1.93 -6.71
C LYS A 30 -2.24 1.91 -5.70
N VAL A 31 -1.99 1.42 -4.48
CA VAL A 31 -3.01 1.34 -3.43
C VAL A 31 -3.52 2.74 -3.07
N THR A 32 -2.64 3.72 -2.88
CA THR A 32 -3.02 5.12 -2.64
C THR A 32 -3.86 5.70 -3.78
N THR A 33 -3.52 5.39 -5.04
CA THR A 33 -4.29 5.86 -6.21
C THR A 33 -5.72 5.31 -6.18
N TYR A 34 -5.90 4.01 -5.89
CA TYR A 34 -7.22 3.40 -5.83
C TYR A 34 -8.04 3.89 -4.63
N LEU A 35 -7.42 4.07 -3.46
CA LEU A 35 -8.08 4.67 -2.30
C LEU A 35 -8.56 6.10 -2.58
N GLY A 36 -7.72 6.93 -3.21
CA GLY A 36 -8.12 8.28 -3.62
C GLY A 36 -9.25 8.29 -4.64
N TRP A 37 -9.27 7.31 -5.55
CA TRP A 37 -10.36 7.15 -6.50
C TRP A 37 -11.68 6.73 -5.83
N HIS A 38 -11.65 5.84 -4.84
CA HIS A 38 -12.84 5.45 -4.04
C HIS A 38 -13.42 6.65 -3.29
N GLN A 39 -12.58 7.52 -2.73
CA GLN A 39 -13.06 8.75 -2.08
C GLN A 39 -13.81 9.68 -3.05
N GLN A 40 -13.44 9.67 -4.33
CA GLN A 40 -14.10 10.43 -5.38
C GLN A 40 -15.34 9.72 -5.95
N ASN A 41 -15.47 8.41 -5.74
CA ASN A 41 -16.51 7.56 -6.31
C ASN A 41 -17.13 6.63 -5.24
N PRO A 42 -17.73 7.17 -4.17
CA PRO A 42 -18.21 6.38 -3.03
C PRO A 42 -19.35 5.41 -3.39
N ASP A 43 -20.14 5.74 -4.41
CA ASP A 43 -21.25 4.91 -4.88
C ASP A 43 -20.82 3.84 -5.91
N PHE A 44 -19.54 3.82 -6.30
CA PHE A 44 -19.06 2.83 -7.25
C PHE A 44 -18.89 1.48 -6.56
N SER A 45 -19.71 0.51 -6.98
CA SER A 45 -19.60 -0.88 -6.57
C SER A 45 -19.47 -1.75 -7.82
N HIS A 46 -18.33 -2.43 -7.98
CA HIS A 46 -18.12 -3.38 -9.05
C HIS A 46 -17.38 -4.61 -8.52
N PRO A 47 -17.82 -5.84 -8.83
CA PRO A 47 -17.29 -7.07 -8.23
C PRO A 47 -15.81 -7.36 -8.54
N VAL A 48 -15.22 -6.64 -9.49
CA VAL A 48 -13.80 -6.80 -9.88
C VAL A 48 -12.91 -5.67 -9.35
N VAL A 49 -13.49 -4.65 -8.73
CA VAL A 49 -12.73 -3.55 -8.15
C VAL A 49 -12.68 -3.77 -6.64
N PRO A 50 -11.49 -3.93 -6.04
CA PRO A 50 -11.36 -4.09 -4.60
C PRO A 50 -11.90 -2.86 -3.88
N THR A 51 -12.54 -3.08 -2.73
CA THR A 51 -13.18 -2.00 -1.96
C THR A 51 -12.16 -1.15 -1.22
N ALA A 52 -12.57 0.02 -0.73
CA ALA A 52 -11.72 0.81 0.16
C ALA A 52 -11.35 0.02 1.44
N ASP A 53 -12.27 -0.76 1.99
CA ASP A 53 -12.03 -1.64 3.15
C ASP A 53 -10.96 -2.71 2.88
N ASP A 54 -10.90 -3.24 1.65
CA ASP A 54 -9.86 -4.20 1.27
C ASP A 54 -8.47 -3.54 1.14
N LEU A 55 -8.44 -2.28 0.69
CA LEU A 55 -7.21 -1.57 0.34
C LEU A 55 -6.59 -0.80 1.51
N GLN A 56 -7.40 -0.34 2.47
CA GLN A 56 -6.94 0.40 3.65
C GLN A 56 -5.88 -0.36 4.47
N PRO A 57 -6.07 -1.64 4.86
CA PRO A 57 -5.06 -2.34 5.65
C PRO A 57 -3.79 -2.67 4.85
N ILE A 58 -3.91 -2.80 3.52
CA ILE A 58 -2.76 -2.96 2.63
C ILE A 58 -1.94 -1.66 2.60
N HIS A 59 -2.61 -0.52 2.53
CA HIS A 59 -1.97 0.80 2.57
C HIS A 59 -1.20 1.01 3.88
N GLU A 60 -1.82 0.71 5.01
CA GLU A 60 -1.19 0.83 6.33
C GLU A 60 0.02 -0.10 6.48
N LEU A 61 -0.07 -1.34 6.00
CA LEU A 61 1.06 -2.27 6.02
C LEU A 61 2.21 -1.76 5.17
N LEU A 62 1.94 -1.30 3.95
CA LEU A 62 2.96 -0.80 3.03
C LEU A 62 3.62 0.48 3.57
N GLU A 63 2.83 1.42 4.09
CA GLU A 63 3.33 2.65 4.72
C GLU A 63 4.23 2.32 5.92
N THR A 64 3.75 1.46 6.83
CA THR A 64 4.54 1.00 7.98
C THR A 64 5.82 0.31 7.53
N THR A 65 5.73 -0.64 6.59
CA THR A 65 6.87 -1.39 6.07
C THR A 65 7.90 -0.48 5.44
N LEU A 66 7.47 0.50 4.64
CA LEU A 66 8.35 1.46 3.98
C LEU A 66 9.03 2.37 5.00
N ASN A 67 8.27 2.91 5.96
CA ASN A 67 8.79 3.77 7.02
C ASN A 67 9.77 3.05 7.94
N THR A 68 9.48 1.81 8.33
CA THR A 68 10.33 1.01 9.22
C THR A 68 11.57 0.46 8.52
N ARG A 69 11.45 -0.07 7.29
CA ARG A 69 12.58 -0.73 6.60
C ARG A 69 13.48 0.25 5.85
N PHE A 70 12.96 1.36 5.37
CA PHE A 70 13.70 2.30 4.52
C PHE A 70 13.74 3.72 5.07
N GLY A 71 13.10 3.97 6.22
CA GLY A 71 13.10 5.26 6.89
C GLY A 71 12.16 6.27 6.25
N LEU A 72 11.57 7.11 7.11
CA LEU A 72 11.24 8.49 6.74
C LEU A 72 12.57 9.24 6.61
N ASP A 73 13.10 9.34 5.39
CA ASP A 73 14.26 10.18 5.09
C ASP A 73 13.87 11.64 5.40
N GLY A 74 14.12 12.08 6.65
CA GLY A 74 13.74 13.42 7.11
C GLY A 74 13.68 13.68 8.62
N MET A 75 13.85 12.69 9.50
CA MET A 75 14.05 12.96 10.93
C MET A 75 15.34 12.30 11.40
N THR A 76 16.45 12.99 11.17
CA THR A 76 17.66 12.80 11.98
C THR A 76 17.27 12.85 13.45
N PRO A 77 17.66 11.87 14.28
CA PRO A 77 17.51 12.00 15.73
C PRO A 77 18.25 13.26 16.16
N THR A 78 17.56 14.16 16.86
CA THR A 78 18.22 15.19 17.66
C THR A 78 19.20 14.49 18.60
N GLU A 79 20.50 14.70 18.37
CA GLU A 79 21.56 14.27 19.28
C GLU A 79 21.39 14.94 20.66
N PRO A 80 21.86 14.27 21.74
CA PRO A 80 21.62 14.67 23.13
C PRO A 80 22.31 15.97 23.58
#